data_AF-A0A6L9TB40-F1
#
_entry.id   AF-A0A6L9TB40-F1
#
_cell.length_a   1.000
_cell.length_b   1.000
_cell.length_c   1.000
_cell.angle_alpha   90.00
_cell.angle_beta   90.00
_cell.angle_gamma   90.00
#
_symmetry.space_group_name_H-M   'P 1'
#
loop_
_entity.id
_entity.type
_entity.pdbx_description
1 polymer ?
#
loop_
_entity_poly.entity_id
_entity_poly.type
_entity_poly.pdbx_seq_one_letter_code
_entity_poly.pdbx_strand_id
1 'polypeptide(L)'
;MMFCHKCGARIPEDSLFCPKCGVSVPQLHVPATFMSGPAGRSVENPMGAPSRPCGQNNADNNPRLMLKETVFSSFSRAKAAIGLKSSDSLKIGLIAVGIILLVAVILLAQPSSLNKAMNECKSQVDSEQWSDEVGEDRYFQLADHGHTLTVSGLDNYDDEILSCVFSELNTPQSVQSKILHTRALDGTLTDSWGRITITWNFQPSEGLDIIFEEK
;
A
#
# COMPACT_ATOMS: atom_id res chain seq x y z
N MET A 1 -19.49 21.15 27.76
CA MET A 1 -18.06 20.85 27.57
C MET A 1 -17.92 19.35 27.44
N MET A 2 -17.18 18.86 26.45
CA MET A 2 -17.04 17.42 26.19
C MET A 2 -15.57 17.02 26.01
N PHE A 3 -15.31 15.71 26.14
CA PHE A 3 -13.99 15.14 25.92
C PHE A 3 -14.01 14.22 24.70
N CYS A 4 -12.90 14.18 23.98
CA CYS A 4 -12.73 13.33 22.81
C CYS A 4 -12.77 11.86 23.19
N HIS A 5 -13.68 11.09 22.58
CA HIS A 5 -13.79 9.65 22.79
C HIS A 5 -12.54 8.87 22.32
N LYS A 6 -11.77 9.43 21.36
CA LYS A 6 -10.55 8.80 20.83
C LYS A 6 -9.26 9.10 21.61
N CYS A 7 -9.04 10.33 22.09
CA CYS A 7 -7.77 10.73 22.70
C CYS A 7 -7.89 11.36 24.10
N GLY A 8 -9.12 11.52 24.62
CA GLY A 8 -9.36 12.10 25.94
C GLY A 8 -9.12 13.62 26.06
N ALA A 9 -8.75 14.30 24.97
CA ALA A 9 -8.57 15.75 24.98
C ALA A 9 -9.89 16.50 25.17
N ARG A 10 -9.84 17.68 25.79
CA ARG A 10 -10.99 18.56 25.97
C ARG A 10 -11.40 19.19 24.63
N ILE A 11 -12.69 19.16 24.30
CA ILE A 11 -13.23 19.71 23.06
C ILE A 11 -14.14 20.92 23.35
N PRO A 12 -13.98 22.05 22.65
CA PRO A 12 -14.93 23.17 22.65
C PRO A 12 -16.32 22.77 22.12
N GLU A 13 -17.38 23.48 22.52
CA GLU A 13 -18.77 23.09 22.20
C GLU A 13 -19.18 23.34 20.73
N ASP A 14 -18.43 24.16 20.00
CA ASP A 14 -18.64 24.55 18.60
C ASP A 14 -17.70 23.83 17.61
N SER A 15 -16.87 22.92 18.10
CA SER A 15 -15.85 22.26 17.27
C SER A 15 -16.40 21.04 16.54
N LEU A 16 -16.38 21.06 15.21
CA LEU A 16 -16.74 19.92 14.34
C LEU A 16 -15.74 18.75 14.47
N PHE A 17 -14.50 19.04 14.87
CA PHE A 17 -13.39 18.09 14.98
C PHE A 17 -12.58 18.32 16.26
N CYS A 18 -11.95 17.26 16.78
CA CYS A 18 -11.03 17.38 17.92
C CYS A 18 -9.72 18.06 17.49
N PRO A 19 -9.30 19.19 18.09
CA PRO A 19 -8.08 19.92 17.70
C PRO A 19 -6.78 19.16 18.03
N LYS A 20 -6.86 18.07 18.81
CA LYS A 20 -5.70 17.26 19.22
C LYS A 20 -5.48 16.03 18.36
N CYS A 21 -6.52 15.42 17.80
CA CYS A 21 -6.41 14.15 17.08
C CYS A 21 -7.21 14.08 15.77
N GLY A 22 -7.96 15.13 15.41
CA GLY A 22 -8.69 15.24 14.15
C GLY A 22 -9.99 14.43 14.06
N VAL A 23 -10.36 13.64 15.07
CA VAL A 23 -11.61 12.85 15.01
C VAL A 23 -12.83 13.78 14.97
N SER A 24 -13.79 13.47 14.10
CA SER A 24 -15.05 14.20 14.02
C SER A 24 -15.88 14.03 15.30
N VAL A 25 -16.58 15.10 15.66
CA VAL A 25 -17.49 15.12 16.81
C VAL A 25 -18.91 15.16 16.26
N PRO A 26 -19.77 14.18 16.63
CA PRO A 26 -21.17 14.24 16.25
C PRO A 26 -21.81 15.47 16.91
N GLN A 27 -22.12 16.49 16.11
CA GLN A 27 -22.82 17.68 16.58
C GLN A 27 -24.26 17.27 16.91
N LEU A 28 -24.60 17.22 18.20
CA LEU A 28 -25.99 17.17 18.67
C LEU A 28 -26.62 18.53 18.34
N HIS A 29 -27.19 18.62 17.15
CA HIS A 29 -27.96 19.75 16.68
C HIS A 29 -29.13 19.97 17.66
N VAL A 30 -29.08 21.07 18.40
CA VAL A 30 -30.22 21.54 19.21
C VAL A 30 -31.25 22.10 18.22
N PRO A 31 -32.49 21.59 18.20
CA PRO A 31 -33.46 21.96 17.18
C PRO A 31 -33.94 23.41 17.35
N ALA A 32 -34.05 24.10 16.22
CA ALA A 32 -34.67 25.40 16.13
C ALA A 32 -36.11 25.36 16.69
N THR A 33 -36.37 26.27 17.62
CA THR A 33 -37.67 26.48 18.25
C THR A 33 -38.60 27.19 17.26
N PHE A 34 -39.72 26.53 16.96
CA PHE A 34 -41.05 27.09 16.64
C PHE A 34 -41.25 27.90 15.35
N MET A 35 -41.94 27.28 14.38
CA MET A 35 -43.10 27.86 13.70
C MET A 35 -44.18 26.77 13.47
N SER A 36 -45.35 27.07 14.01
CA SER A 36 -46.69 26.45 14.03
C SER A 36 -47.21 25.66 12.81
N GLY A 37 -47.93 24.55 13.06
CA GLY A 37 -48.99 24.03 12.16
C GLY A 37 -49.35 22.54 12.36
N PRO A 38 -50.64 22.11 12.42
CA PRO A 38 -51.03 20.95 13.25
C PRO A 38 -51.42 19.65 12.53
N ALA A 39 -51.50 18.61 13.37
CA ALA A 39 -52.42 17.47 13.37
C ALA A 39 -52.16 16.26 12.44
N GLY A 40 -51.71 15.18 13.09
CA GLY A 40 -52.35 13.87 13.01
C GLY A 40 -51.77 12.88 12.00
N ARG A 41 -51.20 11.77 12.49
CA ARG A 41 -51.84 10.44 12.51
C ARG A 41 -50.78 9.37 12.80
N SER A 42 -51.10 8.55 13.79
CA SER A 42 -50.37 7.37 14.24
C SER A 42 -50.16 6.36 13.09
N VAL A 43 -48.94 5.86 12.96
CA VAL A 43 -48.70 4.52 12.40
C VAL A 43 -47.69 3.82 13.29
N GLU A 44 -48.12 2.65 13.73
CA GLU A 44 -47.48 1.75 14.67
C GLU A 44 -46.33 1.01 13.98
N ASN A 45 -45.24 0.80 14.74
CA ASN A 45 -44.13 -0.10 14.40
C ASN A 45 -44.66 -1.52 14.09
N PRO A 46 -44.04 -2.33 13.21
CA PRO A 46 -42.82 -3.02 13.63
C PRO A 46 -41.86 -3.46 12.51
N MET A 47 -40.56 -3.41 12.76
CA MET A 47 -39.51 -4.30 12.20
C MET A 47 -38.19 -3.74 12.74
N GLY A 48 -37.30 -4.45 13.41
CA GLY A 48 -37.02 -5.88 13.52
C GLY A 48 -35.52 -5.92 13.77
N ALA A 49 -35.12 -6.10 15.03
CA ALA A 49 -33.73 -6.39 15.38
C ALA A 49 -33.39 -7.83 14.85
N PRO A 50 -32.13 -8.18 14.55
CA PRO A 50 -31.02 -8.00 15.47
C PRO A 50 -29.74 -7.39 14.88
N SER A 51 -29.15 -6.50 15.67
CA SER A 51 -27.72 -6.29 15.73
C SER A 51 -27.02 -7.61 16.08
N ARG A 52 -26.02 -8.02 15.28
CA ARG A 52 -24.96 -8.90 15.78
C ARG A 52 -23.73 -8.04 16.13
N PRO A 53 -23.10 -8.30 17.28
CA PRO A 53 -21.98 -7.51 17.77
C PRO A 53 -20.67 -7.97 17.15
N CYS A 54 -19.83 -7.04 16.71
CA CYS A 54 -18.40 -7.28 16.59
C CYS A 54 -17.72 -6.65 17.79
N GLY A 55 -17.40 -7.49 18.77
CA GLY A 55 -16.60 -7.10 19.91
C GLY A 55 -16.63 -8.17 20.99
N GLN A 56 -15.75 -9.15 20.88
CA GLN A 56 -15.07 -9.74 22.05
C GLN A 56 -13.88 -10.59 21.59
N ASN A 57 -12.71 -10.05 21.90
CA ASN A 57 -11.57 -10.70 22.56
C ASN A 57 -11.62 -12.23 22.60
N ASN A 58 -10.61 -12.85 21.99
CA ASN A 58 -9.79 -13.93 22.55
C ASN A 58 -8.55 -14.01 21.64
N ALA A 59 -7.36 -13.75 22.16
CA ALA A 59 -6.54 -14.79 22.76
C ALA A 59 -6.32 -15.94 21.76
N ASP A 60 -5.10 -15.95 21.22
CA ASP A 60 -4.37 -17.14 20.85
C ASP A 60 -5.02 -18.04 19.80
N ASN A 61 -4.98 -17.61 18.54
CA ASN A 61 -4.96 -18.53 17.41
C ASN A 61 -3.98 -18.03 16.35
N ASN A 62 -2.70 -18.19 16.68
CA ASN A 62 -1.62 -18.24 15.70
C ASN A 62 -1.74 -19.58 14.96
N PRO A 63 -2.11 -19.64 13.67
CA PRO A 63 -1.64 -20.72 12.83
C PRO A 63 -0.14 -20.46 12.61
N ARG A 64 0.65 -20.85 13.61
CA ARG A 64 2.02 -21.25 13.42
C ARG A 64 1.96 -22.57 12.67
N LEU A 65 1.50 -22.53 11.42
CA LEU A 65 1.84 -23.53 10.42
C LEU A 65 3.16 -23.03 9.85
N MET A 66 4.27 -23.37 10.50
CA MET A 66 4.93 -24.62 10.15
C MET A 66 5.06 -24.69 8.63
N LEU A 67 5.90 -23.81 8.07
CA LEU A 67 6.88 -24.37 7.15
C LEU A 67 7.68 -25.36 8.00
N LYS A 68 7.11 -26.57 8.17
CA LYS A 68 7.86 -27.71 8.66
C LYS A 68 9.11 -27.69 7.81
N GLU A 69 10.22 -27.90 8.47
CA GLU A 69 11.51 -28.26 7.92
C GLU A 69 11.43 -29.60 7.14
N THR A 70 10.39 -29.82 6.36
CA THR A 70 10.12 -31.01 5.55
C THR A 70 10.83 -30.98 4.20
N VAL A 71 11.61 -29.93 3.90
CA VAL A 71 12.55 -29.98 2.77
C VAL A 71 13.87 -30.67 3.18
N PHE A 72 14.19 -30.78 4.48
CA PHE A 72 15.46 -31.36 4.95
C PHE A 72 15.39 -32.80 5.48
N SER A 73 14.22 -33.41 5.66
CA SER A 73 14.15 -34.79 6.21
C SER A 73 14.00 -35.92 5.20
N SER A 74 13.92 -35.63 3.88
CA SER A 74 13.90 -36.69 2.85
C SER A 74 15.29 -37.22 2.47
N PHE A 75 16.38 -36.62 2.96
CA PHE A 75 17.74 -37.12 2.70
C PHE A 75 18.21 -38.27 3.61
N SER A 76 17.40 -38.73 4.57
CA SER A 76 17.82 -39.82 5.48
C SER A 76 17.35 -41.24 5.11
N ARG A 77 16.65 -41.43 3.99
CA ARG A 77 16.37 -42.79 3.44
C ARG A 77 16.44 -42.88 1.91
N ALA A 78 17.31 -42.09 1.29
CA ALA A 78 17.85 -42.39 -0.04
C ALA A 78 19.24 -43.07 0.07
N LYS A 79 19.32 -44.12 0.91
CA LYS A 79 20.11 -45.31 0.56
C LYS A 79 19.21 -46.28 -0.22
N ALA A 80 18.32 -45.77 -1.07
CA ALA A 80 18.05 -46.49 -2.30
C ALA A 80 19.36 -46.34 -3.08
N ALA A 81 20.13 -47.42 -3.11
CA ALA A 81 21.37 -47.49 -3.86
C ALA A 81 21.12 -46.95 -5.26
N ILE A 82 21.43 -45.68 -5.48
CA ILE A 82 21.75 -45.20 -6.80
C ILE A 82 23.06 -45.91 -7.07
N GLY A 83 22.94 -47.09 -7.67
CA GLY A 83 24.06 -47.80 -8.27
C GLY A 83 24.57 -46.93 -9.41
N LEU A 84 25.24 -45.83 -9.05
CA LEU A 84 25.97 -44.96 -9.95
C LEU A 84 27.17 -45.77 -10.37
N LYS A 85 26.95 -46.53 -11.46
CA LYS A 85 28.01 -47.20 -12.18
C LYS A 85 29.01 -46.13 -12.60
N SER A 86 30.22 -46.28 -12.09
CA SER A 86 31.38 -45.42 -12.24
C SER A 86 31.86 -45.33 -13.69
N SER A 87 31.15 -44.59 -14.56
CA SER A 87 31.66 -44.26 -15.90
C SER A 87 31.25 -42.90 -16.47
N ASP A 88 30.50 -42.05 -15.76
CA ASP A 88 30.02 -40.76 -16.32
C ASP A 88 30.09 -39.56 -15.33
N SER A 89 31.07 -39.56 -14.42
CA SER A 89 31.27 -38.52 -13.40
C SER A 89 31.46 -37.11 -13.98
N LEU A 90 31.95 -37.00 -15.22
CA LEU A 90 32.15 -35.72 -15.93
C LEU A 90 30.83 -35.10 -16.41
N LYS A 91 29.87 -35.92 -16.87
CA LYS A 91 28.58 -35.44 -17.40
C LYS A 91 27.67 -34.95 -16.28
N ILE A 92 27.71 -35.60 -15.12
CA ILE A 92 26.92 -35.22 -13.95
C ILE A 92 27.43 -33.88 -13.37
N GLY A 93 28.75 -33.66 -13.36
CA GLY A 93 29.35 -32.38 -12.96
C GLY A 93 28.95 -31.22 -13.88
N LEU A 94 28.95 -31.43 -15.20
CA LEU A 94 28.53 -30.42 -16.19
C LEU A 94 27.06 -30.03 -16.04
N ILE A 95 26.17 -31.00 -15.80
CA ILE A 95 24.74 -30.74 -15.59
C ILE A 95 24.54 -29.92 -14.31
N ALA A 96 25.22 -30.28 -13.21
CA ALA A 96 25.10 -29.55 -11.95
C ALA A 96 25.57 -28.09 -12.06
N VAL A 97 26.70 -27.84 -12.73
CA VAL A 97 27.20 -26.48 -12.98
C VAL A 97 26.22 -25.69 -13.86
N GLY A 98 25.66 -26.31 -14.90
CA GLY A 98 24.64 -25.69 -15.75
C GLY A 98 23.39 -25.26 -14.98
N ILE A 99 22.91 -26.10 -14.06
CA ILE A 99 21.76 -25.77 -13.20
C ILE A 99 22.08 -24.61 -12.25
N ILE A 100 23.27 -24.60 -11.65
CA ILE A 100 23.70 -23.52 -10.75
C ILE A 100 23.79 -22.18 -11.51
N LEU A 101 24.37 -22.19 -12.72
CA LEU A 101 24.45 -21.00 -13.56
C LEU A 101 23.04 -20.53 -13.98
N LEU A 102 22.14 -21.44 -14.31
CA LEU A 102 20.76 -21.10 -14.69
C LEU A 102 19.97 -20.51 -13.51
N VAL A 103 20.11 -21.07 -12.31
CA VAL A 103 19.50 -20.51 -11.09
C VAL A 103 20.10 -19.15 -10.76
N ALA A 104 21.42 -18.97 -10.90
CA ALA A 104 22.06 -17.67 -10.69
C ALA A 104 21.53 -16.60 -11.67
N VAL A 105 21.37 -16.93 -12.95
CA VAL A 105 20.77 -16.03 -13.95
C VAL A 105 19.33 -15.67 -13.58
N ILE A 106 18.51 -16.64 -13.15
CA ILE A 106 17.12 -16.38 -12.74
C ILE A 106 17.07 -15.48 -11.50
N LEU A 107 17.95 -15.69 -10.52
CA LEU A 107 18.02 -14.86 -9.32
C LEU A 107 18.46 -13.42 -9.63
N LEU A 108 19.27 -13.22 -10.66
CA LEU A 108 19.70 -11.90 -11.12
C LEU A 108 18.67 -11.20 -12.02
N ALA A 109 17.73 -11.93 -12.61
CA ALA A 109 16.71 -11.41 -13.52
C ALA A 109 15.38 -11.06 -12.83
N GLN A 110 15.38 -10.80 -11.52
CA GLN A 110 14.14 -10.40 -10.84
C GLN A 110 13.65 -9.06 -11.39
N PRO A 111 12.35 -8.94 -11.75
CA PRO A 111 11.79 -7.68 -12.21
C PRO A 111 11.89 -6.63 -11.11
N SER A 112 12.13 -5.38 -11.50
CA SER A 112 12.12 -4.25 -10.58
C SER A 112 10.78 -4.15 -9.83
N SER A 113 10.82 -3.72 -8.57
CA SER A 113 9.60 -3.55 -7.78
C SER A 113 8.71 -2.44 -8.34
N LEU A 114 9.30 -1.43 -8.98
CA LEU A 114 8.57 -0.36 -9.68
C LEU A 114 7.80 -0.88 -10.90
N ASN A 115 8.42 -1.73 -11.73
CA ASN A 115 7.71 -2.32 -12.88
C ASN A 115 6.59 -3.25 -12.42
N LYS A 116 6.83 -4.02 -11.35
CA LYS A 116 5.78 -4.85 -10.74
C LYS A 116 4.60 -3.99 -10.25
N ALA A 117 4.88 -2.92 -9.50
CA ALA A 117 3.86 -2.01 -8.98
C ALA A 117 3.04 -1.38 -10.12
N MET A 118 3.69 -0.83 -11.14
CA MET A 118 3.01 -0.24 -12.29
C MET A 118 2.12 -1.25 -13.04
N ASN A 119 2.58 -2.49 -13.23
CA ASN A 119 1.76 -3.50 -13.89
C ASN A 119 0.53 -3.91 -13.07
N GLU A 120 0.66 -3.95 -11.73
CA GLU A 120 -0.49 -4.22 -10.86
C GLU A 120 -1.50 -3.07 -10.90
N CYS A 121 -1.02 -1.82 -10.81
CA CYS A 121 -1.85 -0.63 -10.85
C CYS A 121 -2.59 -0.46 -12.18
N LYS A 122 -1.97 -0.88 -13.30
CA LYS A 122 -2.62 -0.89 -14.61
C LYS A 122 -3.93 -1.67 -14.64
N SER A 123 -4.07 -2.70 -13.81
CA SER A 123 -5.29 -3.51 -13.76
C SER A 123 -6.42 -2.89 -12.95
N GLN A 124 -6.11 -1.87 -12.14
CA GLN A 124 -7.05 -1.24 -11.22
C GLN A 124 -7.72 0.02 -11.79
N VAL A 125 -7.09 0.65 -12.78
CA VAL A 125 -7.57 1.89 -13.42
C VAL A 125 -8.15 1.57 -14.80
N ASP A 126 -9.11 2.39 -15.26
CA ASP A 126 -9.66 2.24 -16.61
C ASP A 126 -8.58 2.39 -17.69
N SER A 127 -8.69 1.60 -18.75
CA SER A 127 -7.67 1.54 -19.80
C SER A 127 -7.49 2.85 -20.58
N GLU A 128 -8.54 3.66 -20.71
CA GLU A 128 -8.48 4.96 -21.37
C GLU A 128 -7.68 5.94 -20.50
N GLN A 129 -8.03 6.05 -19.22
CA GLN A 129 -7.31 6.88 -18.24
C GLN A 129 -5.85 6.47 -18.12
N TRP A 130 -5.54 5.17 -18.04
CA TRP A 130 -4.16 4.70 -18.00
C TRP A 130 -3.37 5.15 -19.23
N SER A 131 -3.95 5.04 -20.43
CA SER A 131 -3.27 5.45 -21.66
C SER A 131 -3.05 6.95 -21.76
N ASP A 132 -3.84 7.74 -21.04
CA ASP A 132 -3.71 9.19 -20.97
C ASP A 132 -2.77 9.68 -19.86
N GLU A 133 -2.45 8.88 -18.87
CA GLU A 133 -1.60 9.33 -17.77
C GLU A 133 -0.22 8.68 -17.81
N VAL A 134 -0.11 7.49 -18.42
CA VAL A 134 1.11 6.67 -18.40
C VAL A 134 1.70 6.51 -19.79
N GLY A 135 2.96 6.89 -19.96
CA GLY A 135 3.67 6.79 -21.23
C GLY A 135 4.77 7.82 -21.37
N GLU A 136 5.52 7.75 -22.47
CA GLU A 136 6.51 8.76 -22.83
C GLU A 136 5.85 10.14 -22.90
N ASP A 137 6.48 11.14 -22.29
CA ASP A 137 5.97 12.52 -22.17
C ASP A 137 4.60 12.66 -21.46
N ARG A 138 4.17 11.66 -20.66
CA ARG A 138 2.96 11.75 -19.81
C ARG A 138 3.33 11.92 -18.32
N TYR A 139 2.31 12.01 -17.47
CA TYR A 139 2.46 12.20 -16.03
C TYR A 139 3.33 11.11 -15.40
N PHE A 140 3.08 9.84 -15.73
CA PHE A 140 3.81 8.69 -15.19
C PHE A 140 4.73 8.07 -16.25
N GLN A 141 6.03 8.04 -15.96
CA GLN A 141 7.08 7.61 -16.88
C GLN A 141 8.01 6.58 -16.24
N LEU A 142 8.06 5.38 -16.81
CA LEU A 142 9.05 4.37 -16.45
C LEU A 142 10.30 4.51 -17.32
N ALA A 143 11.45 4.61 -16.68
CA ALA A 143 12.77 4.67 -17.31
C ALA A 143 13.70 3.60 -16.72
N ASP A 144 14.93 3.53 -17.25
CA ASP A 144 16.01 2.68 -16.72
C ASP A 144 15.62 1.21 -16.54
N HIS A 145 14.98 0.62 -17.55
CA HIS A 145 14.47 -0.76 -17.50
C HIS A 145 13.49 -1.01 -16.34
N GLY A 146 12.78 0.05 -15.92
CA GLY A 146 11.83 0.03 -14.83
C GLY A 146 12.46 0.26 -13.46
N HIS A 147 13.70 0.75 -13.36
CA HIS A 147 14.34 1.11 -12.08
C HIS A 147 14.12 2.58 -11.68
N THR A 148 13.53 3.37 -12.58
CA THR A 148 13.17 4.77 -12.33
C THR A 148 11.71 4.99 -12.73
N LEU A 149 10.91 5.55 -11.82
CA LEU A 149 9.55 6.01 -12.10
C LEU A 149 9.49 7.51 -11.82
N THR A 150 9.22 8.30 -12.84
CA THR A 150 9.00 9.74 -12.73
C THR A 150 7.51 10.02 -12.78
N VAL A 151 7.05 10.90 -11.88
CA VAL A 151 5.69 11.40 -11.80
C VAL A 151 5.78 12.92 -11.82
N SER A 152 5.30 13.57 -12.87
CA SER A 152 5.52 15.01 -13.09
C SER A 152 4.22 15.78 -13.06
N GLY A 153 4.19 16.90 -12.33
CA GLY A 153 3.11 17.87 -12.40
C GLY A 153 1.73 17.40 -11.93
N LEU A 154 1.68 16.61 -10.85
CA LEU A 154 0.39 16.23 -10.26
C LEU A 154 -0.20 17.38 -9.44
N ASP A 155 -1.40 17.81 -9.81
CA ASP A 155 -2.16 18.84 -9.11
C ASP A 155 -2.70 18.34 -7.76
N ASN A 156 -2.96 17.03 -7.64
CA ASN A 156 -3.60 16.41 -6.48
C ASN A 156 -2.82 15.19 -5.98
N TYR A 157 -2.69 15.08 -4.66
CA TYR A 157 -2.04 13.94 -4.01
C TYR A 157 -2.90 12.66 -4.05
N ASP A 158 -4.22 12.81 -4.19
CA ASP A 158 -5.19 11.69 -4.20
C ASP A 158 -5.37 11.07 -5.60
N ASP A 159 -4.36 11.17 -6.46
CA ASP A 159 -4.33 10.50 -7.77
C ASP A 159 -4.41 8.97 -7.59
N GLU A 160 -5.26 8.32 -8.39
CA GLU A 160 -5.56 6.89 -8.25
C GLU A 160 -4.34 6.01 -8.58
N ILE A 161 -3.57 6.38 -9.60
CA ILE A 161 -2.35 5.67 -10.01
C ILE A 161 -1.27 5.88 -8.96
N LEU A 162 -1.05 7.12 -8.51
CA LEU A 162 -0.05 7.40 -7.47
C LEU A 162 -0.38 6.70 -6.15
N SER A 163 -1.66 6.70 -5.75
CA SER A 163 -2.13 6.01 -4.54
C SER A 163 -1.88 4.51 -4.62
N CYS A 164 -2.14 3.90 -5.79
CA CYS A 164 -1.82 2.50 -6.02
C CYS A 164 -0.31 2.23 -5.93
N VAL A 165 0.53 3.07 -6.57
CA VAL A 165 1.99 2.94 -6.53
C VAL A 165 2.50 3.03 -5.09
N PHE A 166 1.98 3.97 -4.29
CA PHE A 166 2.37 4.08 -2.88
C PHE A 166 2.02 2.82 -2.09
N SER A 167 0.86 2.22 -2.34
CA SER A 167 0.41 0.98 -1.72
C SER A 167 1.31 -0.20 -2.12
N GLU A 168 1.54 -0.42 -3.41
CA GLU A 168 2.34 -1.54 -3.92
C GLU A 168 3.80 -1.48 -3.47
N LEU A 169 4.37 -0.27 -3.40
CA LEU A 169 5.73 -0.06 -2.89
C LEU A 169 5.82 -0.08 -1.36
N ASN A 170 4.70 -0.28 -0.66
CA ASN A 170 4.62 -0.23 0.81
C ASN A 170 5.22 1.07 1.38
N THR A 171 4.89 2.20 0.75
CA THR A 171 5.45 3.51 1.09
C THR A 171 5.06 3.88 2.52
N PRO A 172 6.04 4.12 3.42
CA PRO A 172 5.74 4.44 4.81
C PRO A 172 4.83 5.66 4.94
N GLN A 173 3.87 5.61 5.87
CA GLN A 173 2.96 6.74 6.12
C GLN A 173 3.72 8.04 6.46
N SER A 174 4.91 7.95 7.07
CA SER A 174 5.76 9.12 7.33
C SER A 174 6.25 9.79 6.05
N VAL A 175 6.58 9.01 5.01
CA VAL A 175 7.01 9.53 3.71
C VAL A 175 5.83 10.23 3.04
N GLN A 176 4.68 9.55 2.97
CA GLN A 176 3.42 10.11 2.45
C GLN A 176 3.05 11.43 3.14
N SER A 177 3.16 11.46 4.48
CA SER A 177 2.87 12.65 5.27
C SER A 177 3.85 13.79 4.99
N LYS A 178 5.14 13.50 4.77
CA LYS A 178 6.13 14.51 4.40
C LYS A 178 5.78 15.13 3.04
N ILE A 179 5.46 14.31 2.05
CA ILE A 179 5.06 14.77 0.71
C ILE A 179 3.85 15.70 0.81
N LEU A 180 2.78 15.28 1.49
CA LEU A 180 1.55 16.06 1.66
C LEU A 180 1.77 17.45 2.32
N HIS A 181 2.76 17.57 3.21
CA HIS A 181 3.06 18.81 3.91
C HIS A 181 4.22 19.61 3.29
N THR A 182 4.74 19.17 2.15
CA THR A 182 5.84 19.85 1.46
C THR A 182 5.35 21.13 0.82
N ARG A 183 6.10 22.21 1.01
CA ARG A 183 5.83 23.53 0.41
C ARG A 183 6.93 23.86 -0.57
N ALA A 184 6.64 24.80 -1.47
CA ALA A 184 7.60 25.27 -2.47
C ALA A 184 8.93 25.78 -1.89
N LEU A 185 8.88 26.36 -0.67
CA LEU A 185 10.07 26.87 0.02
C LEU A 185 10.95 25.77 0.63
N ASP A 186 10.43 24.56 0.77
CA ASP A 186 11.18 23.43 1.32
C ASP A 186 12.15 22.83 0.27
N GLY A 187 11.94 23.16 -1.01
CA GLY A 187 12.75 22.70 -2.13
C GLY A 187 12.61 21.21 -2.40
N THR A 188 13.63 20.63 -3.04
CA THR A 188 13.68 19.19 -3.29
C THR A 188 13.99 18.43 -2.00
N LEU A 189 13.13 17.47 -1.66
CA LEU A 189 13.25 16.60 -0.50
C LEU A 189 13.46 15.15 -0.94
N THR A 190 14.06 14.34 -0.06
CA THR A 190 14.37 12.93 -0.34
C THR A 190 14.08 12.07 0.89
N ASP A 191 13.59 10.85 0.67
CA ASP A 191 13.45 9.82 1.70
C ASP A 191 13.72 8.43 1.11
N SER A 192 13.83 7.40 1.94
CA SER A 192 14.10 6.04 1.47
C SER A 192 13.53 4.95 2.39
N TRP A 193 13.15 3.83 1.79
CA TRP A 193 12.75 2.61 2.50
C TRP A 193 13.06 1.38 1.66
N GLY A 194 13.53 0.31 2.30
CA GLY A 194 13.95 -0.89 1.58
C GLY A 194 15.01 -0.58 0.53
N ARG A 195 14.68 -0.83 -0.74
CA ARG A 195 15.53 -0.54 -1.91
C ARG A 195 15.10 0.71 -2.69
N ILE A 196 14.07 1.42 -2.23
CA ILE A 196 13.49 2.59 -2.88
C ILE A 196 14.05 3.86 -2.28
N THR A 197 14.52 4.75 -3.15
CA THR A 197 14.75 6.17 -2.85
C THR A 197 13.64 6.95 -3.54
N ILE A 198 13.00 7.87 -2.82
CA ILE A 198 12.02 8.80 -3.40
C ILE A 198 12.57 10.21 -3.25
N THR A 199 12.48 10.98 -4.32
CA THR A 199 12.82 12.40 -4.34
C THR A 199 11.62 13.16 -4.86
N TRP A 200 11.23 14.24 -4.20
CA TRP A 200 10.08 15.03 -4.64
C TRP A 200 10.31 16.53 -4.45
N ASN A 201 9.55 17.31 -5.21
CA ASN A 201 9.50 18.76 -5.12
C ASN A 201 8.06 19.21 -5.38
N PHE A 202 7.64 20.32 -4.77
CA PHE A 202 6.33 20.90 -5.00
C PHE A 202 6.45 22.33 -5.53
N GLN A 203 5.78 22.63 -6.64
CA GLN A 203 5.71 23.96 -7.22
C GLN A 203 4.25 24.40 -7.33
N PRO A 204 3.88 25.64 -6.92
CA PRO A 204 2.49 26.06 -6.95
C PRO A 204 1.90 26.19 -8.36
N SER A 205 2.75 26.37 -9.39
CA SER A 205 2.31 26.48 -10.79
C SER A 205 2.32 25.15 -11.54
N GLU A 206 3.23 24.25 -11.20
CA GLU A 206 3.42 22.98 -11.93
C GLU A 206 2.85 21.77 -11.18
N GLY A 207 2.66 21.84 -9.86
CA GLY A 207 2.22 20.72 -9.04
C GLY A 207 3.37 19.96 -8.36
N LEU A 208 3.09 18.70 -8.04
CA LEU A 208 4.00 17.78 -7.36
C LEU A 208 4.80 16.95 -8.38
N ASP A 209 6.13 17.06 -8.29
CA ASP A 209 7.06 16.23 -9.04
C ASP A 209 7.69 15.20 -8.11
N ILE A 210 7.70 13.92 -8.52
CA ILE A 210 8.25 12.80 -7.76
C ILE A 210 9.12 11.94 -8.68
N ILE A 211 10.23 11.46 -8.16
CA ILE A 211 11.09 10.46 -8.78
C ILE A 211 11.30 9.33 -7.77
N PHE A 212 10.95 8.10 -8.18
CA PHE A 212 11.29 6.89 -7.46
C PHE A 212 12.46 6.20 -8.15
N GLU A 213 13.45 5.79 -7.38
CA GLU A 213 14.64 5.07 -7.85
C GLU A 213 14.83 3.78 -7.02
N GLU A 214 15.04 2.65 -7.71
CA GLU A 214 15.36 1.37 -7.08
C GLU A 214 16.84 1.02 -7.23
N LYS A 215 17.54 0.81 -6.10
CA LYS A 215 18.96 0.44 -6.03
C LYS A 215 19.15 -1.06 -5.91
#